data_AF-A0A9D0N3L2-F1
#
_entry.id   AF-A0A9D0N3L2-F1
#
_cell.length_a   1.000
_cell.length_b   1.000
_cell.length_c   1.000
_cell.angle_alpha   90.00
_cell.angle_beta   90.00
_cell.angle_gamma   90.00
#
_symmetry.space_group_name_H-M   'P 1'
#
loop_
_entity.id
_entity.type
_entity.pdbx_description
1 polymer ?
#
loop_
_entity_poly.entity_id
_entity_poly.type
_entity_poly.pdbx_seq_one_letter_code
_entity_poly.pdbx_strand_id
1 'polypeptide(L)'
;MISFSPAAIAQIKINIQANEFDAMALRIAATMTADETINYGMGFDEEKDDDVQFTDNGIQFLVSPDCLELLNGTHVDYVEIEKGQHHFIFLNPNDPNYKAPTEEDTPK
;
A
#
# COMPACT_ATOMS: atom_id res chain seq x y z
N MET A 1 7.03 -3.07 -10.01
CA MET A 1 7.60 -3.27 -8.66
C MET A 1 6.89 -2.30 -7.72
N ILE A 2 6.39 -2.77 -6.57
CA ILE A 2 5.75 -1.92 -5.57
C ILE A 2 6.84 -1.30 -4.71
N SER A 3 6.70 -0.02 -4.36
CA SER A 3 7.64 0.70 -3.49
C SER A 3 6.91 1.32 -2.31
N PHE A 4 7.62 1.52 -1.21
CA PHE A 4 7.05 2.09 0.02
C PHE A 4 7.88 3.29 0.47
N SER A 5 7.22 4.32 0.98
CA SER A 5 7.89 5.43 1.62
C SER A 5 8.43 5.03 3.01
N PRO A 6 9.44 5.76 3.52
CA PRO A 6 9.91 5.54 4.90
C PRO A 6 8.81 5.71 5.95
N ALA A 7 7.86 6.63 5.74
CA ALA A 7 6.74 6.87 6.65
C ALA A 7 5.78 5.68 6.68
N ALA A 8 5.45 5.12 5.52
CA ALA A 8 4.61 3.92 5.41
C ALA A 8 5.26 2.73 6.12
N ILE A 9 6.55 2.47 5.85
CA ILE A 9 7.31 1.40 6.51
C ILE A 9 7.34 1.57 8.03
N ALA A 10 7.57 2.80 8.52
CA ALA A 10 7.57 3.08 9.95
C ALA A 10 6.21 2.78 10.59
N GLN A 11 5.13 3.23 9.97
CA GLN A 11 3.77 2.98 10.47
C GLN A 11 3.41 1.49 10.45
N ILE A 12 3.76 0.77 9.38
CA ILE A 12 3.51 -0.68 9.31
C ILE A 12 4.28 -1.41 10.42
N LYS A 13 5.54 -1.04 10.69
CA LYS A 13 6.32 -1.61 11.81
C LYS A 13 5.67 -1.34 13.15
N ILE A 14 5.15 -0.13 13.38
CA ILE A 14 4.41 0.18 14.61
C ILE A 14 3.18 -0.72 14.72
N ASN A 15 2.43 -0.93 13.63
CA ASN A 15 1.24 -1.78 13.65
C ASN A 15 1.58 -3.26 13.92
N ILE A 16 2.69 -3.76 13.36
CA ILE A 16 3.21 -5.12 13.61
C ILE A 16 3.68 -5.25 15.07
N GLN A 17 4.32 -4.24 15.65
CA GLN A 17 4.77 -4.29 17.04
C GLN A 17 3.62 -4.14 18.05
N ALA A 18 2.60 -3.37 17.69
CA ALA A 18 1.45 -3.08 18.56
C ALA A 18 0.44 -4.23 18.65
N ASN A 19 0.47 -5.15 17.69
CA ASN A 19 -0.42 -6.30 17.62
C ASN A 19 0.43 -7.56 17.60
N GLU A 20 -0.03 -8.67 18.18
CA GLU A 20 0.68 -9.97 18.12
C GLU A 20 0.54 -10.62 16.72
N PHE A 21 0.76 -9.86 15.65
CA PHE A 21 0.77 -10.31 14.26
C PHE A 21 2.09 -11.00 13.87
N ASP A 22 2.77 -11.64 14.83
CA ASP A 22 4.08 -12.27 14.66
C ASP A 22 4.10 -13.33 13.54
N ALA A 23 2.92 -13.85 13.15
CA ALA A 23 2.73 -14.82 12.07
C ALA A 23 2.02 -14.27 10.82
N MET A 24 1.61 -13.00 10.79
CA MET A 24 0.85 -12.43 9.66
C MET A 24 1.72 -11.47 8.83
N ALA A 25 1.49 -11.46 7.52
CA ALA A 25 2.17 -10.59 6.58
C ALA A 25 1.23 -9.50 6.06
N LEU A 26 1.79 -8.40 5.56
CA LEU A 26 0.99 -7.30 5.04
C LEU A 26 0.54 -7.59 3.61
N ARG A 27 -0.75 -7.87 3.43
CA ARG A 27 -1.35 -8.09 2.13
C ARG A 27 -1.75 -6.78 1.47
N ILE A 28 -1.43 -6.66 0.18
CA ILE A 28 -1.87 -5.56 -0.68
C ILE A 28 -2.70 -6.14 -1.82
N ALA A 29 -3.91 -5.61 -1.96
CA ALA A 29 -4.85 -5.97 -3.02
C ALA A 29 -5.23 -4.73 -3.81
N ALA A 30 -5.42 -4.91 -5.12
CA ALA A 30 -5.98 -3.90 -6.00
C ALA A 30 -7.12 -4.54 -6.79
N THR A 31 -8.24 -3.82 -6.92
CA THR A 31 -9.38 -4.29 -7.69
C THR A 31 -9.92 -3.16 -8.55
N MET A 32 -10.00 -3.38 -9.85
CA MET A 32 -10.62 -2.43 -10.77
C MET A 32 -12.13 -2.44 -10.57
N THR A 33 -12.71 -1.28 -10.30
CA THR A 33 -14.16 -1.10 -10.17
C THR A 33 -14.79 -0.86 -11.54
N ALA A 34 -16.11 -0.98 -11.61
CA ALA A 34 -16.87 -0.77 -12.86
C ALA A 34 -16.72 0.66 -13.42
N ASP A 35 -16.36 1.63 -12.57
CA ASP A 35 -16.14 3.03 -12.93
C ASP A 35 -14.67 3.32 -13.33
N GLU A 36 -13.95 2.30 -13.81
CA GLU A 36 -12.55 2.40 -14.27
C GLU A 36 -11.55 2.93 -13.20
N THR A 37 -11.94 2.90 -11.93
CA THR A 37 -11.11 3.31 -10.80
C THR A 37 -10.51 2.09 -10.13
N ILE A 38 -9.29 2.18 -9.59
CA ILE A 38 -8.70 1.06 -8.85
C ILE A 38 -8.95 1.28 -7.36
N ASN A 39 -9.58 0.30 -6.71
CA ASN A 39 -9.70 0.25 -5.26
C ASN A 39 -8.50 -0.49 -4.68
N TYR A 40 -7.80 0.16 -3.74
CA TYR A 40 -6.66 -0.42 -3.04
C TYR A 40 -7.06 -0.86 -1.65
N GLY A 41 -6.70 -2.08 -1.30
CA GLY A 41 -6.86 -2.64 0.04
C GLY A 41 -5.50 -3.03 0.61
N MET A 42 -5.31 -2.75 1.90
CA MET A 42 -4.12 -3.17 2.64
C MET A 42 -4.52 -3.64 4.03
N GLY A 43 -3.96 -4.75 4.47
CA GLY A 43 -4.23 -5.32 5.79
C GLY A 43 -3.28 -6.46 6.12
N PHE A 44 -3.27 -6.88 7.39
CA PHE A 44 -2.56 -8.08 7.79
C PHE A 44 -3.40 -9.30 7.43
N ASP A 45 -2.78 -10.26 6.76
CA ASP A 45 -3.41 -11.51 6.33
C ASP A 45 -2.39 -12.65 6.39
N GLU A 46 -2.88 -13.88 6.37
CA GLU A 46 -2.06 -15.08 6.25
C GLU A 46 -1.66 -15.30 4.78
N GLU A 47 -0.49 -15.91 4.56
CA GLU A 47 -0.05 -16.29 3.23
C GLU A 47 -0.98 -17.35 2.63
N LYS A 48 -1.23 -17.27 1.32
CA LYS A 48 -1.98 -18.28 0.55
C LYS A 48 -1.07 -18.84 -0.54
N ASP A 49 -1.32 -20.08 -0.96
CA ASP A 49 -0.46 -20.82 -1.89
C ASP A 49 -0.12 -20.07 -3.20
N ASP A 50 -1.06 -19.28 -3.74
CA ASP A 50 -0.87 -18.53 -4.98
C ASP A 50 -0.35 -17.10 -4.77
N ASP A 51 -0.21 -16.63 -3.52
CA ASP A 51 0.23 -15.26 -3.25
C ASP A 51 1.72 -15.10 -3.52
N VAL A 52 2.07 -13.98 -4.17
CA VAL A 52 3.46 -13.57 -4.36
C VAL A 52 3.92 -12.85 -3.11
N GLN A 53 4.84 -13.50 -2.41
CA GLN A 53 5.51 -12.95 -1.25
C GLN A 53 6.81 -12.24 -1.60
N PHE A 54 7.05 -11.11 -0.96
CA PHE A 54 8.34 -10.42 -1.01
C PHE A 54 8.63 -9.73 0.32
N THR A 55 9.92 -9.51 0.59
CA THR A 55 10.36 -8.86 1.82
C THR A 55 10.97 -7.51 1.48
N ASP A 56 10.49 -6.46 2.13
CA ASP A 56 11.06 -5.11 2.03
C ASP A 56 11.23 -4.50 3.43
N ASN A 57 12.39 -3.90 3.69
CA ASN A 57 12.71 -3.29 4.99
C ASN A 57 12.50 -4.20 6.23
N GLY A 58 12.59 -5.53 6.04
CA GLY A 58 12.36 -6.53 7.09
C GLY A 58 10.88 -6.84 7.37
N ILE A 59 9.98 -6.42 6.49
CA ILE A 59 8.53 -6.69 6.55
C ILE A 59 8.18 -7.63 5.41
N GLN A 60 7.34 -8.63 5.70
CA GLN A 60 6.83 -9.53 4.68
C GLN A 60 5.53 -8.98 4.08
N PHE A 61 5.49 -8.91 2.76
CA PHE A 61 4.36 -8.43 1.98
C PHE A 61 3.80 -9.56 1.13
N LEU A 62 2.47 -9.59 1.00
CA LEU A 62 1.74 -10.55 0.19
C LEU A 62 0.96 -9.81 -0.90
N VAL A 63 1.06 -10.29 -2.13
CA VAL A 63 0.29 -9.73 -3.25
C VAL A 63 -0.26 -10.86 -4.08
N SER A 64 -1.55 -10.82 -4.36
CA SER A 64 -2.17 -11.80 -5.24
C SER A 64 -1.73 -11.59 -6.69
N PRO A 65 -1.53 -12.68 -7.46
CA PRO A 65 -0.97 -12.62 -8.81
C PRO A 65 -1.83 -11.78 -9.75
N ASP A 66 -3.15 -11.84 -9.61
CA ASP A 66 -4.10 -11.00 -10.35
C ASP A 66 -3.91 -9.49 -10.09
N CYS A 67 -3.39 -9.13 -8.92
CA CYS A 67 -3.14 -7.74 -8.54
C CYS A 67 -1.76 -7.24 -8.99
N LEU A 68 -0.82 -8.12 -9.34
CA LEU A 68 0.56 -7.73 -9.65
C LEU A 68 0.63 -6.78 -10.84
N GLU A 69 -0.15 -7.02 -11.88
CA GLU A 69 -0.19 -6.15 -13.06
C GLU A 69 -0.76 -4.77 -12.71
N LEU A 70 -1.83 -4.73 -11.91
CA LEU A 70 -2.45 -3.48 -11.47
C LEU A 70 -1.53 -2.70 -10.52
N LEU A 71 -0.82 -3.37 -9.62
CA LEU A 71 0.06 -2.76 -8.63
C LEU A 71 1.45 -2.45 -9.17
N ASN A 72 1.75 -2.78 -10.42
CA ASN A 72 3.09 -2.62 -10.97
C ASN A 72 3.49 -1.15 -11.08
N GLY A 73 4.43 -0.71 -10.25
CA GLY A 73 4.87 0.69 -10.20
C GLY A 73 4.11 1.54 -9.18
N THR A 74 3.23 0.91 -8.39
CA THR A 74 2.57 1.56 -7.26
C THR A 74 3.58 1.95 -6.19
N HIS A 75 3.51 3.19 -5.73
CA HIS A 75 4.23 3.69 -4.57
C HIS A 75 3.25 3.93 -3.42
N VAL A 76 3.48 3.30 -2.28
CA VAL A 76 2.64 3.44 -1.09
C VAL A 76 3.29 4.40 -0.12
N ASP A 77 2.56 5.44 0.28
CA ASP A 77 3.01 6.44 1.24
C ASP A 77 2.01 6.56 2.41
N TYR A 78 2.43 7.16 3.51
CA TYR A 78 1.62 7.41 4.68
C TYR A 78 1.70 8.89 5.04
N VAL A 79 0.62 9.60 4.73
CA VAL A 79 0.55 11.06 4.84
C VAL A 79 -0.65 11.49 5.67
N GLU A 80 -0.53 12.64 6.32
CA GLU A 80 -1.63 13.29 7.01
C GLU A 80 -2.51 14.01 5.98
N ILE A 81 -3.71 13.48 5.72
CA ILE A 81 -4.67 14.09 4.77
C ILE A 81 -5.53 15.12 5.48
N GLU A 82 -5.96 14.80 6.70
CA GLU A 82 -6.67 15.73 7.57
C GLU A 82 -5.93 15.83 8.90
N LYS A 83 -6.12 16.94 9.62
CA LYS A 83 -5.41 17.17 10.88
C LYS A 83 -5.68 16.05 11.89
N GLY A 84 -4.65 15.28 12.23
CA GLY A 84 -4.70 14.11 13.09
C GLY A 84 -5.11 12.80 12.42
N GLN A 85 -5.46 12.81 11.14
CA GLN A 85 -5.84 11.62 10.36
C GLN A 85 -4.78 11.35 9.30
N HIS A 86 -4.02 10.29 9.56
CA HIS A 86 -3.04 9.79 8.62
C HIS A 86 -3.64 8.65 7.82
N HIS A 87 -3.41 8.67 6.52
CA HIS A 87 -3.93 7.69 5.59
C HIS A 87 -2.79 7.10 4.77
N PHE A 88 -2.90 5.81 4.48
CA PHE A 88 -2.08 5.19 3.46
C PHE A 88 -2.61 5.61 2.09
N ILE A 89 -1.74 6.20 1.27
CA ILE A 89 -2.04 6.61 -0.09
C ILE A 89 -1.32 5.69 -1.07
N PHE A 90 -1.98 5.38 -2.18
CA PHE A 90 -1.47 4.51 -3.23
C PHE A 90 -1.28 5.35 -4.49
N LEU A 91 -0.02 5.62 -4.81
CA LEU A 91 0.40 6.37 -5.98
C LEU A 91 0.69 5.39 -7.11
N ASN A 92 -0.33 5.04 -7.89
CA ASN A 92 -0.22 4.07 -8.97
C ASN A 92 -0.27 4.75 -10.35
N PRO A 93 0.81 4.70 -11.16
CA PRO A 93 0.81 5.30 -12.49
C PRO A 93 -0.14 4.61 -13.49
N ASN A 94 -0.61 3.40 -13.19
CA ASN A 94 -1.60 2.70 -14.03
C ASN A 94 -3.04 3.16 -13.74
N ASP A 95 -3.27 3.92 -12.66
CA ASP A 95 -4.59 4.43 -12.34
C ASP A 95 -4.88 5.69 -13.17
N PRO A 96 -5.96 5.73 -13.98
CA PRO A 96 -6.28 6.88 -14.80
C PRO A 96 -6.68 8.13 -13.97
N ASN A 97 -7.06 7.95 -12.70
CA ASN A 97 -7.33 9.02 -11.76
C ASN A 97 -6.09 9.42 -10.93
N TYR A 98 -4.92 8.83 -11.21
CA TYR A 98 -3.68 9.24 -10.58
C TYR A 98 -3.37 10.71 -10.88
N LYS A 99 -3.53 11.56 -9.85
CA LYS A 99 -2.97 12.90 -9.82
C LYS A 99 -1.72 12.86 -8.97
N ALA A 100 -0.56 12.96 -9.60
CA ALA A 100 0.66 13.23 -8.87
C ALA A 100 0.44 14.51 -8.03
N PRO A 101 0.83 14.52 -6.74
CA PRO A 101 0.76 15.73 -5.95
C PRO A 101 1.64 16.79 -6.66
N THR A 102 0.99 17.80 -7.23
CA THR A 102 1.68 18.97 -7.78
C THR A 102 2.22 19.79 -6.61
N GLU A 103 3.44 20.34 -6.72
CA GLU A 103 4.12 21.14 -5.69
C GLU A 103 3.28 22.31 -5.11
N GLU A 104 2.12 22.64 -5.71
CA GLU A 104 1.14 23.61 -5.22
C GLU A 104 0.30 23.16 -4.01
N ASP A 105 0.27 21.87 -3.64
CA ASP A 105 -0.55 21.38 -2.51
C ASP A 105 0.20 21.40 -1.16
N THR A 106 1.46 21.84 -1.14
CA THR A 106 2.21 21.97 0.11
C THR A 106 1.85 23.29 0.78
N PRO A 107 1.11 23.32 1.93
CA PRO A 107 0.95 24.56 2.67
C PRO A 107 2.33 25.04 3.12
N LYS A 108 2.69 26.23 2.66
CA LYS A 108 3.95 26.93 2.91
C LYS A 108 4.13 27.36 4.36
#